data_AF-A0A3P7QIX2-F1
#
_entry.id   AF-A0A3P7QIX2-F1
#
_cell.length_a   1.000
_cell.length_b   1.000
_cell.length_c   1.000
_cell.angle_alpha   90.00
_cell.angle_beta   90.00
_cell.angle_gamma   90.00
#
_symmetry.space_group_name_H-M   'P 1'
#
loop_
_entity.id
_entity.type
_entity.pdbx_description
1 polymer ?
#
loop_
_entity_poly.entity_id
_entity_poly.type
_entity_poly.pdbx_seq_one_letter_code
_entity_poly.pdbx_strand_id
1 'polypeptide(L)' 'MSLYIPADGLFGTHVTWEDIEEVMQEELNTNASFGPNKKATNIGEGKGFMSRIVLIEPHWQNKDKKLPERFIAKVRLV' A
#
# COMPACT_ATOMS: atom_id res chain seq x y z
N MET A 1 15.76 12.16 -19.72
CA MET A 1 16.02 12.77 -18.40
C MET A 1 14.85 12.38 -17.51
N SER A 2 15.09 11.58 -16.47
CA SER A 2 14.04 11.17 -15.53
C SER A 2 14.00 12.19 -14.39
N LEU A 3 12.85 12.79 -14.11
CA LEU A 3 12.64 13.66 -12.94
C LEU A 3 12.31 12.85 -11.67
N TYR A 4 12.44 11.53 -11.74
CA TYR A 4 12.15 10.64 -10.63
C TYR A 4 13.19 10.79 -9.51
N ILE A 5 12.73 11.17 -8.33
CA ILE A 5 13.50 11.19 -7.09
C ILE A 5 12.99 10.02 -6.23
N PRO A 6 13.78 8.96 -6.00
CA PRO A 6 13.42 7.91 -5.08
C PRO A 6 13.25 8.45 -3.65
N ALA A 7 12.32 7.85 -2.90
CA ALA A 7 12.15 8.08 -1.47
C ALA A 7 12.16 6.77 -0.68
N ASP A 8 12.21 6.88 0.65
CA ASP A 8 12.37 5.75 1.57
C ASP A 8 11.08 4.94 1.80
N GLY A 9 9.98 5.32 1.15
CA GLY A 9 8.71 4.60 1.23
C GLY A 9 8.68 3.34 0.35
N LEU A 10 7.49 2.76 0.23
CA LEU A 10 7.28 1.49 -0.45
C LEU A 10 7.76 1.53 -1.90
N PHE A 11 8.69 0.63 -2.25
CA PHE A 11 9.28 0.49 -3.59
C PHE A 11 9.87 1.79 -4.18
N GLY A 12 10.49 2.61 -3.35
CA GLY A 12 11.14 3.84 -3.76
C GLY A 12 10.16 5.01 -3.96
N THR A 13 8.95 4.91 -3.41
CA THR A 13 7.93 5.98 -3.43
C THR A 13 7.95 6.79 -2.14
N HIS A 14 7.18 7.87 -2.07
CA HIS A 14 6.97 8.63 -0.83
C HIS A 14 5.90 8.01 0.08
N VAL A 15 5.21 6.96 -0.38
CA VAL A 15 4.10 6.34 0.34
C VAL A 15 4.64 5.34 1.36
N THR A 16 4.25 5.52 2.61
CA THR A 16 4.62 4.69 3.76
C THR A 16 3.56 3.63 4.05
N TRP A 17 3.81 2.78 5.06
CA TRP A 17 2.80 1.84 5.52
C TRP A 17 1.64 2.55 6.22
N GLU A 18 1.98 3.60 6.96
CA GLU A 18 1.09 4.44 7.73
C GLU A 18 0.08 5.14 6.81
N ASP A 19 0.56 5.71 5.70
CA ASP A 19 -0.31 6.35 4.69
C ASP A 19 -1.35 5.37 4.13
N ILE A 20 -0.94 4.14 3.83
CA ILE A 20 -1.86 3.11 3.29
C ILE A 20 -2.83 2.65 4.38
N GLU A 21 -2.36 2.45 5.61
CA GLU A 21 -3.21 2.02 6.72
C GLU A 21 -4.30 3.06 7.02
N GLU A 22 -3.93 4.34 7.13
CA GLU A 22 -4.86 5.44 7.41
C GLU A 22 -5.95 5.53 6.34
N VAL A 23 -5.55 5.55 5.05
CA VAL A 23 -6.52 5.57 3.93
C VAL A 23 -7.43 4.36 3.96
N MET A 24 -6.89 3.15 4.22
CA MET A 24 -7.71 1.94 4.23
C MET A 24 -8.63 1.84 5.45
N GLN A 25 -8.22 2.38 6.61
CA GLN A 25 -9.07 2.50 7.79
C GLN A 25 -10.26 3.42 7.51
N GLU A 26 -10.02 4.56 6.86
CA GLU A 26 -11.06 5.50 6.44
C GLU A 26 -12.01 4.86 5.41
N GLU A 27 -11.46 4.34 4.30
CA GLU A 27 -12.23 3.75 3.19
C GLU A 27 -13.06 2.53 3.60
N LEU A 28 -12.56 1.70 4.52
CA LEU A 28 -13.26 0.52 5.04
C LEU A 28 -14.04 0.82 6.33
N ASN A 29 -13.98 2.06 6.82
CA ASN A 29 -14.57 2.55 8.07
C ASN A 29 -14.28 1.62 9.26
N THR A 30 -13.02 1.24 9.46
CA THR A 30 -12.57 0.24 10.44
C THR A 30 -11.51 0.82 11.37
N ASN A 31 -11.47 0.33 12.60
CA ASN A 31 -10.39 0.60 13.55
C ASN A 31 -9.32 -0.50 13.58
N ALA A 32 -9.39 -1.47 12.65
CA ALA A 32 -8.38 -2.51 12.51
C ALA A 32 -7.07 -1.93 11.96
N SER A 33 -5.94 -2.44 12.42
CA SER A 33 -4.61 -2.02 11.98
C SER A 33 -3.88 -3.13 11.25
N PHE A 34 -2.88 -2.79 10.45
CA PHE A 34 -2.01 -3.77 9.80
C PHE A 34 -1.19 -4.52 10.85
N GLY A 35 -1.02 -5.82 10.62
CA GLY A 35 -0.27 -6.68 11.51
C GLY A 35 1.24 -6.66 11.27
N PRO A 36 2.01 -7.30 12.17
CA PRO A 36 3.47 -7.40 12.03
C PRO A 36 3.91 -8.20 10.80
N ASN A 37 3.04 -9.10 10.30
CA ASN A 37 3.30 -9.92 9.12
C ASN A 37 2.75 -9.29 7.82
N LYS A 38 2.50 -7.98 7.81
CA LYS A 38 2.05 -7.27 6.61
C LYS A 38 3.08 -7.39 5.49
N LYS A 39 2.61 -7.55 4.25
CA LYS A 39 3.48 -7.71 3.07
C LYS A 39 3.04 -6.80 1.95
N ALA A 40 4.02 -6.28 1.22
CA ALA A 40 3.82 -5.54 -0.01
C ALA A 40 4.59 -6.26 -1.11
N THR A 41 3.95 -6.48 -2.26
CA THR A 41 4.58 -7.07 -3.45
C THR A 41 4.32 -6.16 -4.64
N ASN A 42 5.38 -5.70 -5.30
CA ASN A 42 5.23 -4.95 -6.55
C ASN A 42 4.85 -5.94 -7.68
N ILE A 43 3.63 -5.80 -8.19
CA ILE A 43 3.07 -6.64 -9.27
C ILE A 43 2.97 -5.87 -10.60
N GLY A 44 3.39 -4.60 -10.62
CA GLY A 44 3.36 -3.72 -11.79
C GLY A 44 4.71 -3.54 -12.48
N GLU A 45 5.71 -4.35 -12.16
CA GLU A 45 7.03 -4.26 -12.79
C GLU A 45 6.92 -4.43 -14.33
N GLY A 46 7.48 -3.47 -15.07
CA GLY A 46 7.34 -3.41 -16.53
C GLY A 46 5.95 -3.06 -17.07
N LYS A 47 4.94 -2.89 -16.20
CA LYS A 47 3.54 -2.62 -16.54
C LYS A 47 2.98 -1.50 -15.67
N GLY A 48 3.39 -0.27 -15.96
CA GLY A 48 2.88 0.91 -15.24
C GLY A 48 3.63 2.16 -15.64
N PHE A 49 3.07 2.94 -16.57
CA PHE A 49 3.57 4.28 -16.85
C PHE A 49 3.49 5.09 -15.53
N MET A 50 4.66 5.50 -15.01
CA MET A 50 4.81 6.37 -13.84
C MET A 50 3.99 5.98 -12.59
N SER A 51 3.82 4.68 -12.35
CA SER A 51 3.16 4.18 -11.13
C SER A 51 3.76 2.87 -10.64
N ARG A 52 3.64 2.62 -9.33
CA ARG A 52 3.85 1.30 -8.71
C ARG A 52 2.49 0.67 -8.46
N ILE A 53 2.32 -0.58 -8.88
CA ILE A 53 1.13 -1.38 -8.57
C ILE A 53 1.55 -2.38 -7.50
N VAL A 54 0.98 -2.24 -6.32
CA VAL A 54 1.40 -2.98 -5.13
C VAL A 54 0.25 -3.85 -4.65
N LEU A 55 0.49 -5.16 -4.55
CA LEU A 55 -0.37 -6.06 -3.80
C LEU A 55 -0.03 -5.92 -2.32
N ILE A 56 -1.01 -5.50 -1.52
CA ILE A 56 -0.90 -5.37 -0.08
C ILE A 56 -1.61 -6.54 0.58
N GLU A 57 -0.91 -7.22 1.47
CA GLU A 57 -1.43 -8.22 2.40
C GLU A 57 -1.33 -7.61 3.81
N PRO A 58 -2.39 -6.95 4.31
CA PRO A 58 -2.33 -6.12 5.52
C PRO A 58 -2.17 -6.93 6.81
N HIS A 59 -2.51 -8.22 6.80
CA HIS A 59 -2.52 -9.06 8.00
C HIS A 59 -3.27 -8.39 9.17
N TRP A 60 -4.46 -7.85 8.88
CA TRP A 60 -5.29 -7.06 9.81
C TRP A 60 -5.39 -7.65 11.21
N GLN A 61 -5.23 -6.80 12.24
CA GLN A 61 -5.41 -7.09 13.65
C GLN A 61 -6.65 -6.38 14.20
N ASN A 62 -7.19 -6.85 15.33
CA ASN A 62 -8.33 -6.22 16.02
C ASN A 62 -9.54 -5.98 15.11
N LYS A 63 -9.84 -6.96 14.23
CA LYS A 63 -10.92 -6.87 13.24
C LYS A 63 -12.28 -6.67 13.93
N ASP A 64 -12.94 -5.56 13.62
CA ASP A 64 -14.33 -5.25 14.01
C ASP A 64 -15.36 -5.75 12.98
N LYS A 65 -14.89 -6.11 11.77
CA LYS A 65 -15.71 -6.59 10.67
C LYS A 65 -14.94 -7.52 9.73
N LYS A 66 -15.63 -8.04 8.72
CA LYS A 66 -14.97 -8.77 7.63
C LYS A 66 -14.22 -7.77 6.74
N LEU A 67 -12.89 -7.88 6.71
CA LEU A 67 -11.99 -7.02 5.93
C LEU A 67 -11.32 -7.82 4.80
N PRO A 68 -10.89 -7.16 3.71
CA PRO A 68 -10.18 -7.83 2.61
C PRO A 68 -8.86 -8.42 3.11
N GLU A 69 -8.58 -9.67 2.72
CA GLU A 69 -7.31 -10.33 3.04
C GLU A 69 -6.12 -9.75 2.26
N ARG A 70 -6.40 -9.19 1.09
CA ARG A 70 -5.44 -8.52 0.21
C ARG A 70 -6.14 -7.49 -0.67
N PHE A 71 -5.43 -6.45 -1.07
CA PHE A 71 -5.93 -5.42 -2.00
C PHE A 71 -4.79 -4.85 -2.85
N ILE A 72 -5.14 -4.15 -3.93
CA ILE A 72 -4.16 -3.52 -4.82
C ILE A 72 -4.12 -2.01 -4.53
N ALA A 73 -2.94 -1.49 -4.20
CA ALA A 73 -2.66 -0.07 -4.12
C ALA A 73 -1.94 0.40 -5.39
N LYS A 74 -2.44 1.45 -6.03
CA LYS A 74 -1.79 2.11 -7.17
C LYS A 74 -1.16 3.42 -6.70
N VAL A 75 0.16 3.44 -6.62
CA VAL A 75 0.94 4.59 -6.15
C VAL A 75 1.51 5.34 -7.35
N ARG A 76 1.30 6.65 -7.44
CA ARG A 76 1.90 7.50 -8.48
C ARG A 76 3.35 7.82 -8.13
N LEU A 77 4.22 7.96 -9.14
CA LEU A 77 5.65 8.28 -8.99
C LEU A 77 5.95 9.77 -9.18
N VAL A 78 5.00 10.66 -8.87
CA VAL A 78 5.09 12.11 -9.13
C VAL A 78 5.04 12.89 -7.83
#